data_AF-A0A9D7SXG4-F1
#
_entry.id   AF-A0A9D7SXG4-F1
#
_cell.length_a   1.000
_cell.length_b   1.000
_cell.length_c   1.000
_cell.angle_alpha   90.00
_cell.angle_beta   90.00
_cell.angle_gamma   90.00
#
_symmetry.space_group_name_H-M   'P 1'
#
loop_
_entity.id
_entity.type
_entity.pdbx_description
1 polymer ?
#
loop_
_entity_poly.entity_id
_entity_poly.type
_entity_poly.pdbx_seq_one_letter_code
_entity_poly.pdbx_strand_id
1 'polypeptide(L)'
;MKIEERLIRQCIEGDKKSQILLYDQCYSYMMSICIRYCRDRQEAGARLNLAFLKVLLHLKDFDHTGSFKAWVSKITLRSIIDEFRSQQKHYQVHIYQGQIVQEPLWSNGDSGHWSGEIDIDRVMGMIQQLSPMDRQVFNLLLSTGIHTKK
;
A
#
# COMPACT_ATOMS: atom_id res chain seq x y z
N MET A 1 -2.97 -17.46 7.10
CA MET A 1 -1.93 -17.64 6.06
C MET A 1 -0.67 -18.11 6.74
N LYS A 2 -0.32 -19.38 6.53
CA LYS A 2 0.95 -19.97 6.95
C LYS A 2 1.57 -20.54 5.67
N ILE A 3 2.78 -20.11 5.35
CA ILE A 3 3.50 -20.52 4.14
C ILE A 3 4.64 -21.41 4.60
N GLU A 4 4.80 -22.56 3.97
CA GLU A 4 5.91 -23.47 4.25
C GLU A 4 7.22 -22.89 3.72
N GLU A 5 8.29 -23.03 4.49
CA GLU A 5 9.61 -22.55 4.08
C GLU A 5 10.11 -23.24 2.80
N ARG A 6 9.78 -24.53 2.63
CA ARG A 6 10.07 -25.29 1.40
C ARG A 6 9.44 -24.63 0.18
N LEU A 7 8.19 -24.16 0.29
CA LEU A 7 7.49 -23.49 -0.79
C LEU A 7 8.21 -22.19 -1.19
N ILE A 8 8.67 -21.43 -0.20
CA ILE A 8 9.44 -20.19 -0.42
C ILE A 8 10.74 -20.50 -1.17
N ARG A 9 11.51 -21.52 -0.76
CA ARG A 9 12.75 -21.92 -1.44
C ARG A 9 12.50 -22.32 -2.89
N GLN A 10 11.50 -23.15 -3.16
CA GLN A 10 11.15 -23.57 -4.52
C GLN A 10 10.71 -22.40 -5.40
N CYS A 11 10.02 -21.40 -4.83
CA CYS A 11 9.69 -20.17 -5.55
C CYS A 11 10.92 -19.37 -5.94
N ILE A 12 11.92 -19.28 -5.03
CA ILE A 12 13.20 -18.59 -5.27
C ILE A 12 14.02 -19.32 -6.35
N GLU A 13 13.95 -20.65 -6.40
CA GLU A 13 14.55 -21.49 -7.47
C GLU A 13 13.85 -21.35 -8.83
N GLY A 14 12.73 -20.64 -8.90
CA GLY A 14 11.99 -20.38 -10.14
C GLY A 14 11.00 -21.47 -10.52
N ASP A 15 10.63 -22.36 -9.60
CA ASP A 15 9.61 -23.38 -9.87
C ASP A 15 8.22 -22.73 -10.07
N LYS A 16 7.71 -22.83 -11.30
CA LYS A 16 6.43 -22.21 -11.70
C LYS A 16 5.26 -22.75 -10.89
N LYS A 17 5.26 -24.04 -10.55
CA LYS A 17 4.16 -24.67 -9.79
C LYS A 17 4.10 -24.09 -8.38
N SER A 18 5.24 -23.96 -7.73
CA SER A 18 5.39 -23.33 -6.43
C SER A 18 4.95 -21.87 -6.42
N GLN A 19 5.30 -21.11 -7.47
CA GLN A 19 4.88 -19.70 -7.57
C GLN A 19 3.35 -19.55 -7.71
N ILE A 20 2.69 -20.42 -8.48
CA ILE A 20 1.23 -20.45 -8.61
C ILE A 20 0.59 -20.83 -7.27
N LEU A 21 1.11 -21.86 -6.59
CA LEU A 21 0.60 -22.26 -5.29
C LEU A 21 0.74 -21.14 -4.25
N LEU A 22 1.86 -20.41 -4.26
CA LEU A 22 2.07 -19.26 -3.39
C LEU A 22 1.09 -18.12 -3.72
N TYR A 23 0.80 -17.89 -5.00
CA TYR A 23 -0.20 -16.91 -5.46
C TYR A 23 -1.57 -17.23 -4.87
N ASP A 24 -2.04 -18.48 -5.04
CA ASP A 24 -3.36 -18.90 -4.56
C ASP A 24 -3.50 -18.73 -3.05
N GLN A 25 -2.45 -19.06 -2.29
CA GLN A 25 -2.43 -18.90 -0.83
C GLN A 25 -2.43 -17.44 -0.38
N CYS A 26 -1.86 -16.53 -1.18
CA CYS A 26 -1.81 -15.10 -0.88
C CYS A 26 -3.04 -14.33 -1.40
N TYR A 27 -3.69 -14.84 -2.45
CA TYR A 27 -4.69 -14.13 -3.24
C TYR A 27 -5.81 -13.54 -2.38
N SER A 28 -6.49 -14.37 -1.58
CA SER A 28 -7.62 -13.91 -0.75
C SER A 28 -7.24 -12.78 0.20
N TYR A 29 -6.05 -12.90 0.82
CA TYR A 29 -5.59 -11.89 1.76
C TYR A 29 -5.15 -10.59 1.06
N MET A 30 -4.38 -10.68 -0.01
CA MET A 30 -3.96 -9.51 -0.79
C MET A 30 -5.17 -8.80 -1.42
N MET A 31 -6.13 -9.56 -1.94
CA MET A 31 -7.37 -9.01 -2.53
C MET A 31 -8.18 -8.22 -1.50
N SER A 32 -8.25 -8.71 -0.25
CA SER A 32 -8.91 -7.97 0.84
C SER A 32 -8.26 -6.61 1.11
N ILE A 33 -6.96 -6.46 0.85
CA ILE A 33 -6.23 -5.19 0.94
C ILE A 33 -6.56 -4.33 -0.28
N CYS A 34 -6.40 -4.87 -1.49
CA CYS A 34 -6.60 -4.11 -2.73
C CYS A 34 -8.02 -3.52 -2.83
N ILE A 35 -9.06 -4.28 -2.48
CA ILE A 35 -10.46 -3.80 -2.54
C ILE A 35 -10.70 -2.58 -1.63
N ARG A 36 -9.93 -2.39 -0.55
CA ARG A 36 -10.07 -1.21 0.32
C ARG A 36 -9.55 0.09 -0.32
N TYR A 37 -8.72 -0.01 -1.35
CA TYR A 37 -8.04 1.14 -1.95
C TYR A 37 -8.32 1.31 -3.46
N CYS A 38 -8.98 0.35 -4.10
CA CYS A 38 -9.34 0.37 -5.51
C CYS A 38 -10.82 0.67 -5.72
N ARG A 39 -11.17 1.19 -6.90
CA ARG A 39 -12.55 1.60 -7.23
C ARG A 39 -13.46 0.40 -7.48
N ASP A 40 -12.92 -0.63 -8.12
CA ASP A 40 -13.64 -1.84 -8.47
C ASP A 40 -12.76 -3.09 -8.35
N ARG A 41 -13.39 -4.26 -8.54
CA ARG A 41 -12.74 -5.57 -8.40
C ARG A 41 -11.74 -5.84 -9.53
N GLN A 42 -11.95 -5.32 -10.74
CA GLN A 42 -11.02 -5.52 -11.86
C GLN A 42 -9.73 -4.75 -11.61
N GLU A 43 -9.84 -3.49 -11.20
CA GLU A 43 -8.69 -2.68 -10.78
C GLU A 43 -7.96 -3.37 -9.62
N ALA A 44 -8.69 -3.79 -8.58
CA ALA A 44 -8.08 -4.50 -7.44
C ALA A 44 -7.29 -5.75 -7.87
N GLY A 45 -7.81 -6.52 -8.83
CA GLY A 45 -7.11 -7.68 -9.39
C GLY A 45 -5.82 -7.31 -10.14
N ALA A 46 -5.86 -6.25 -10.96
CA ALA A 46 -4.66 -5.77 -11.66
C ALA A 46 -3.58 -5.30 -10.68
N ARG A 47 -3.96 -4.54 -9.64
CA ARG A 47 -3.04 -4.06 -8.59
C ARG A 47 -2.45 -5.21 -7.78
N LEU A 48 -3.27 -6.22 -7.45
CA LEU A 48 -2.82 -7.42 -6.76
C LEU A 48 -1.74 -8.15 -7.57
N ASN A 49 -1.96 -8.34 -8.87
CA ASN A 49 -1.00 -9.04 -9.73
C ASN A 49 0.35 -8.32 -9.76
N LEU A 50 0.36 -7.00 -9.92
CA LEU A 50 1.59 -6.20 -9.86
C LEU A 50 2.29 -6.29 -8.50
N ALA A 51 1.51 -6.22 -7.41
CA ALA A 51 2.05 -6.39 -6.06
C ALA A 51 2.65 -7.79 -5.86
N PHE A 52 2.02 -8.83 -6.39
CA PHE A 52 2.52 -10.20 -6.27
C PHE A 52 3.81 -10.43 -7.04
N LEU A 53 3.96 -9.81 -8.22
CA LEU A 53 5.25 -9.82 -8.92
C LEU A 53 6.37 -9.22 -8.06
N LYS A 54 6.10 -8.12 -7.36
CA LYS A 54 7.06 -7.54 -6.40
C LYS A 54 7.34 -8.46 -5.22
N VAL A 55 6.34 -9.19 -4.72
CA VAL A 55 6.52 -10.22 -3.69
C VAL A 55 7.51 -11.29 -4.19
N LEU A 56 7.35 -11.80 -5.41
CA LEU A 56 8.28 -12.79 -5.97
C LEU A 56 9.70 -12.23 -6.13
N LEU A 57 9.83 -10.99 -6.64
CA LEU A 57 11.13 -10.35 -6.84
C LEU A 57 11.93 -10.15 -5.54
N HIS A 58 11.22 -9.86 -4.45
CA HIS A 58 11.80 -9.64 -3.12
C HIS A 58 11.74 -10.86 -2.22
N LEU A 59 11.32 -12.02 -2.72
CA LEU A 59 11.09 -13.21 -1.90
C LEU A 59 12.35 -13.69 -1.19
N LYS A 60 13.52 -13.51 -1.82
CA LYS A 60 14.84 -13.80 -1.26
C LYS A 60 15.22 -12.90 -0.07
N ASP A 61 14.59 -11.73 0.05
CA ASP A 61 14.86 -10.74 1.11
C ASP A 61 14.00 -11.01 2.36
N PHE A 62 13.13 -12.03 2.33
CA PHE A 62 12.34 -12.44 3.48
C PHE A 62 13.21 -13.22 4.47
N ASP A 63 13.48 -12.61 5.62
CA ASP A 63 14.41 -13.09 6.65
C ASP A 63 13.80 -14.08 7.65
N HIS A 64 12.54 -14.49 7.45
CA HIS A 64 11.79 -15.41 8.32
C HIS A 64 11.65 -14.98 9.80
N THR A 65 12.10 -13.78 10.17
CA THR A 65 12.03 -13.27 11.55
C THR A 65 10.61 -12.80 11.92
N GLY A 66 9.78 -12.55 10.91
CA GLY A 66 8.40 -12.10 11.06
C GLY A 66 7.38 -12.97 10.32
N SER A 67 6.09 -12.66 10.53
CA SER A 67 5.01 -13.32 9.81
C SER A 67 5.07 -12.99 8.32
N PHE A 68 5.12 -14.01 7.46
CA PHE A 68 5.03 -13.86 6.01
C PHE A 68 3.79 -13.05 5.60
N LYS A 69 2.68 -13.19 6.35
CA LYS A 69 1.46 -12.40 6.15
C LYS A 69 1.71 -10.90 6.31
N ALA A 70 2.43 -10.49 7.35
CA ALA A 70 2.75 -9.08 7.59
C ALA A 70 3.76 -8.53 6.58
N TRP A 71 4.67 -9.37 6.11
CA TRP A 71 5.64 -9.00 5.08
C TRP A 71 4.95 -8.78 3.71
N VAL A 72 4.09 -9.71 3.28
CA VAL A 72 3.31 -9.56 2.04
C VAL A 72 2.35 -8.37 2.09
N SER A 73 1.68 -8.11 3.21
CA SER A 73 0.78 -6.95 3.32
C SER A 73 1.53 -5.62 3.17
N LYS A 74 2.74 -5.53 3.73
CA LYS A 74 3.62 -4.36 3.58
C LYS A 74 3.99 -4.12 2.11
N ILE A 75 4.38 -5.15 1.37
CA ILE A 75 4.68 -5.05 -0.06
C ILE A 75 3.43 -4.66 -0.85
N THR A 76 2.29 -5.29 -0.56
CA THR A 76 1.01 -5.02 -1.24
C THR A 76 0.58 -3.57 -1.08
N LEU A 77 0.56 -3.08 0.16
CA LEU A 77 0.14 -1.71 0.46
C LEU A 77 1.09 -0.68 -0.15
N ARG A 78 2.41 -0.89 -0.03
CA ARG A 78 3.41 -0.02 -0.67
C ARG A 78 3.21 0.04 -2.18
N SER A 79 2.96 -1.12 -2.82
CA SER A 79 2.75 -1.20 -4.26
C SER A 79 1.55 -0.37 -4.72
N ILE A 80 0.43 -0.44 -3.99
CA ILE A 80 -0.77 0.35 -4.28
C ILE A 80 -0.49 1.85 -4.11
N ILE A 81 0.16 2.24 -3.01
CA ILE A 81 0.48 3.64 -2.71
C ILE A 81 1.44 4.22 -3.76
N ASP A 82 2.49 3.49 -4.13
CA ASP A 82 3.47 3.94 -5.13
C ASP A 82 2.83 4.20 -6.48
N GLU A 83 1.91 3.33 -6.89
CA GLU A 83 1.20 3.48 -8.15
C GLU A 83 0.19 4.64 -8.09
N PHE A 84 -0.50 4.83 -6.97
CA PHE A 84 -1.35 6.01 -6.75
C PHE A 84 -0.54 7.32 -6.82
N ARG A 85 0.66 7.34 -6.24
CA ARG A 85 1.60 8.47 -6.34
C ARG A 85 2.08 8.69 -7.77
N SER A 86 2.38 7.61 -8.50
CA SER A 86 2.79 7.69 -9.91
C SER A 86 1.69 8.25 -10.80
N GLN A 87 0.44 7.82 -10.58
CA GLN A 87 -0.73 8.33 -11.31
C GLN A 87 -0.97 9.81 -11.01
N GLN A 88 -0.82 10.25 -9.76
CA GLN A 88 -0.89 11.67 -9.42
C GLN A 88 0.24 12.48 -10.07
N LYS A 89 1.48 11.97 -10.11
CA LYS A 89 2.58 12.63 -10.82
C LYS A 89 2.31 12.74 -12.32
N HIS A 90 1.76 11.70 -12.95
CA HIS A 90 1.35 11.80 -14.36
C HIS A 90 0.23 12.82 -14.54
N TYR A 91 -0.75 12.86 -13.65
CA TYR A 91 -1.79 13.89 -13.68
C TYR A 91 -1.21 15.30 -13.51
N GLN A 92 -0.24 15.48 -12.60
CA GLN A 92 0.50 16.73 -12.44
C GLN A 92 1.28 17.10 -13.71
N VAL A 93 1.97 16.16 -14.37
CA VAL A 93 2.66 16.38 -15.66
C VAL A 93 1.68 16.80 -16.76
N HIS A 94 0.47 16.22 -16.80
CA HIS A 94 -0.58 16.66 -17.71
C HIS A 94 -1.12 18.06 -17.36
N ILE A 95 -1.16 18.43 -16.07
CA ILE A 95 -1.47 19.79 -15.62
C ILE A 95 -0.32 20.77 -15.95
N TYR A 96 0.94 20.34 -16.02
CA TYR A 96 2.04 21.22 -16.45
C TYR A 96 1.96 21.63 -17.94
N GLN A 97 1.13 20.98 -18.76
CA GLN A 97 0.75 21.48 -20.11
C GLN A 97 -0.46 22.43 -20.10
N GLY A 98 -1.08 22.67 -18.95
CA GLY A 98 -2.22 23.58 -18.74
C GLY A 98 -2.25 24.12 -17.31
N GLN A 99 -1.49 25.19 -17.07
CA GLN A 99 -1.27 25.94 -15.82
C GLN A 99 -2.31 25.79 -14.69
N ILE A 100 -1.84 25.56 -13.45
CA ILE A 100 -1.87 26.50 -12.30
C ILE A 100 -0.96 25.94 -11.18
N VAL A 101 -0.12 26.81 -10.64
CA VAL A 101 0.85 26.57 -9.54
C VAL A 101 0.26 27.07 -8.22
N GLN A 102 0.41 26.32 -7.12
CA GLN A 102 0.96 26.85 -5.85
C GLN A 102 1.27 25.74 -4.83
N GLU A 103 2.52 25.71 -4.40
CA GLU A 103 3.10 24.96 -3.27
C GLU A 103 2.83 25.67 -1.93
N PRO A 104 2.89 24.95 -0.80
CA PRO A 104 4.05 25.18 0.07
C PRO A 104 4.67 23.91 0.68
N LEU A 105 5.91 23.62 0.28
CA LEU A 105 7.12 23.41 1.09
C LEU A 105 6.94 22.84 2.51
N TRP A 106 7.31 21.56 2.72
CA TRP A 106 7.80 21.06 4.02
C TRP A 106 9.08 20.25 3.83
N SER A 107 10.15 20.79 4.41
CA SER A 107 11.54 20.35 4.35
C SER A 107 11.78 19.05 5.13
N ASN A 108 12.80 18.30 4.71
CA ASN A 108 13.31 17.08 5.31
C ASN A 108 13.61 17.20 6.82
N GLY A 109 13.35 16.11 7.56
CA GLY A 109 14.02 15.77 8.82
C GLY A 109 13.10 15.68 10.04
N ASP A 110 12.73 14.47 10.46
CA ASP A 110 13.14 13.93 11.78
C ASP A 110 12.72 12.45 11.92
N SER A 111 13.64 11.62 12.37
CA SER A 111 13.41 10.24 12.80
C SER A 111 13.02 10.25 14.28
N GLY A 112 11.74 10.09 14.60
CA GLY A 112 11.25 10.07 15.98
C GLY A 112 10.25 8.95 16.26
N HIS A 113 10.58 8.09 17.22
CA HIS A 113 9.72 7.05 17.80
C HIS A 113 8.36 7.58 18.31
N TRP A 114 7.27 6.83 18.09
CA TRP A 114 6.01 6.99 18.82
C TRP A 114 5.51 5.64 19.36
N SER A 115 5.41 5.54 20.68
CA SER A 115 4.80 4.44 21.43
C SER A 115 3.52 4.96 22.11
N GLY A 116 2.35 4.47 21.68
CA GLY A 116 1.05 4.72 22.31
C GLY A 116 -0.07 4.15 21.45
N GLU A 117 -0.88 3.23 21.99
CA GLU A 117 -2.02 2.62 21.29
C GLU A 117 -3.09 3.68 21.00
N ILE A 118 -3.39 3.84 19.71
CA ILE A 118 -4.43 4.73 19.19
C ILE A 118 -5.73 3.93 19.14
N ASP A 119 -6.79 4.43 19.78
CA ASP A 119 -8.12 3.82 19.73
C ASP A 119 -8.82 4.17 18.41
N ILE A 120 -8.82 3.18 17.50
CA ILE A 120 -9.17 3.32 16.08
C ILE A 120 -10.68 3.53 15.88
N ASP A 121 -11.52 2.98 16.77
CA ASP A 121 -12.96 2.99 16.57
C ASP A 121 -13.55 4.39 16.80
N ARG A 122 -12.99 5.12 17.76
CA ARG A 122 -13.42 6.49 18.06
C ARG A 122 -12.98 7.49 16.96
N VAL A 123 -11.83 7.26 16.34
CA VAL A 123 -11.32 8.06 15.21
C VAL A 123 -12.15 7.78 13.95
N MET A 124 -12.50 6.52 13.68
CA MET A 124 -13.31 6.15 12.52
C MET A 124 -14.75 6.69 12.60
N GLY A 125 -15.34 6.76 13.81
CA GLY A 125 -16.66 7.38 14.01
C GLY A 125 -16.71 8.85 13.62
N MET A 126 -15.64 9.62 13.89
CA MET A 126 -15.57 11.04 13.55
C MET A 126 -15.32 11.27 12.05
N ILE A 127 -14.51 10.42 11.40
CA ILE A 127 -14.26 10.49 9.95
C ILE A 127 -15.55 10.25 9.16
N GLN A 128 -16.44 9.39 9.66
CA GLN A 128 -17.72 9.08 9.03
C GLN A 128 -18.79 10.16 9.17
N GLN A 129 -18.58 11.20 9.99
CA GLN A 129 -19.49 12.36 10.05
C GLN A 129 -19.09 13.49 9.09
N LEU A 130 -17.95 13.37 8.39
CA LEU A 130 -17.48 14.37 7.43
C LEU A 130 -18.19 14.27 6.07
N SER A 131 -18.34 15.40 5.37
CA SER A 131 -18.88 15.42 4.00
C SER A 131 -17.96 14.65 3.03
N PRO A 132 -18.45 14.15 1.88
CA PRO A 132 -17.63 13.37 0.94
C PRO A 132 -16.36 14.08 0.50
N MET A 133 -16.43 15.41 0.36
CA MET A 133 -15.30 16.26 -0.04
C MET A 133 -14.30 16.44 1.11
N ASP A 134 -14.78 16.68 2.33
CA ASP A 134 -13.90 16.83 3.50
C ASP A 134 -13.23 15.51 3.89
N ARG A 135 -13.93 14.38 3.68
CA ARG A 135 -13.36 13.04 3.88
C ARG A 135 -12.29 12.74 2.84
N GLN A 136 -12.47 13.18 1.60
CA GLN A 136 -11.44 13.10 0.57
C GLN A 136 -10.23 13.95 0.93
N VAL A 137 -10.42 15.20 1.39
CA VAL A 137 -9.33 16.08 1.83
C VAL A 137 -8.63 15.53 3.07
N PHE A 138 -9.37 14.96 4.02
CA PHE A 138 -8.82 14.34 5.22
C PHE A 138 -8.03 13.06 4.90
N ASN A 139 -8.56 12.19 4.03
CA ASN A 139 -7.83 11.03 3.51
C ASN A 139 -6.60 11.47 2.69
N LEU A 140 -6.72 12.59 1.96
CA LEU A 140 -5.60 13.23 1.29
C LEU A 140 -4.55 13.62 2.35
N LEU A 141 -4.92 14.37 3.38
CA LEU A 141 -4.04 14.87 4.44
C LEU A 141 -3.36 13.76 5.25
N LEU A 142 -4.08 12.69 5.56
CA LEU A 142 -3.52 11.51 6.23
C LEU A 142 -2.56 10.74 5.32
N SER A 143 -2.85 10.68 4.00
CA SER A 143 -1.95 10.04 3.03
C SER A 143 -0.75 10.90 2.67
N THR A 144 -0.85 12.23 2.85
CA THR A 144 0.19 13.20 2.52
C THR A 144 1.04 13.62 3.72
N GLY A 145 0.62 13.33 4.96
CA GLY A 145 1.47 13.44 6.15
C GLY A 145 1.97 14.87 6.45
N ILE A 146 1.21 15.90 6.09
CA ILE A 146 1.63 17.29 6.30
C ILE A 146 1.31 17.68 7.75
N HIS A 147 2.33 17.61 8.62
CA HIS A 147 2.30 18.24 9.94
C HIS A 147 2.26 19.75 9.76
N THR A 148 1.10 20.39 9.78
CA THR A 148 1.07 21.86 9.93
C THR A 148 1.36 22.22 11.39
N LYS A 149 2.65 22.28 11.77
CA LYS A 149 3.08 23.05 12.94
C LYS A 149 3.45 24.46 12.48
N LYS A 150 2.59 25.41 12.85
CA LYS A 150 2.93 26.82 12.85
C LYS A 150 4.09 27.10 13.80
#